data_AF-A0AA89PTR7-F1
#
_entry.id   AF-A0AA89PTR7-F1
#
_cell.length_a   1.000
_cell.length_b   1.000
_cell.length_c   1.000
_cell.angle_alpha   90.00
_cell.angle_beta   90.00
_cell.angle_gamma   90.00
#
_symmetry.space_group_name_H-M   'P 1'
#
loop_
_entity.id
_entity.type
_entity.pdbx_description
1 polymer ?
#
loop_
_entity_poly.entity_id
_entity_poly.type
_entity_poly.pdbx_seq_one_letter_code
_entity_poly.pdbx_strand_id
1 'polypeptide(L)'
;MAVQRGPLVYCAESVDLPDGHDVDEILVDPSAPPEDGPDGTVVSAGHITADDGQRDDAWPYRPLDTAAATAPADRTGIALVPYHSWASRGPSTMRVWLPSVEPGGDR
;
A
#
# COMPACT_ATOMS: atom_id res chain seq x y z
N MET A 1 8.55 2.04 3.97
CA MET A 1 8.78 3.50 4.07
C MET A 1 7.57 4.20 4.70
N ALA A 2 7.68 5.48 5.05
CA ALA A 2 6.57 6.31 5.51
C ALA A 2 6.60 7.67 4.79
N VAL A 3 5.44 8.29 4.58
CA VAL A 3 5.29 9.56 3.87
C VAL A 3 4.95 10.67 4.85
N GLN A 4 5.63 11.81 4.72
CA GLN A 4 5.39 13.01 5.55
C GLN A 4 5.33 14.27 4.70
N ARG A 5 4.50 15.24 5.13
CA ARG A 5 4.45 16.61 4.59
C ARG A 5 4.41 17.59 5.76
N GLY A 6 5.53 18.24 6.02
CA GLY A 6 5.71 19.07 7.23
C GLY A 6 5.57 18.23 8.51
N PRO A 7 4.73 18.62 9.49
CA PRO A 7 4.54 17.86 10.72
C PRO A 7 3.60 16.66 10.57
N LEU A 8 2.99 16.47 9.40
CA LEU A 8 1.95 15.46 9.18
C LEU A 8 2.57 14.18 8.63
N VAL A 9 2.30 13.07 9.31
CA VAL A 9 2.54 11.70 8.81
C VAL A 9 1.28 11.22 8.11
N TYR A 10 1.44 10.54 6.98
CA TYR A 10 0.34 10.04 6.15
C TYR A 10 0.22 8.51 6.25
N CYS A 11 -0.98 8.00 5.98
CA CYS A 11 -1.28 6.58 5.93
C CYS A 11 -2.17 6.24 4.73
N ALA A 12 -2.07 5.00 4.26
CA ALA A 12 -3.06 4.40 3.37
C ALA A 12 -4.23 3.86 4.20
N GLU A 13 -5.45 4.01 3.69
CA GLU A 13 -6.68 3.50 4.29
C GLU A 13 -7.41 2.63 3.27
N SER A 14 -7.92 1.46 3.66
CA SER A 14 -8.51 0.51 2.69
C SER A 14 -9.72 1.05 1.93
N VAL A 15 -10.48 1.98 2.52
CA VAL A 15 -11.63 2.60 1.85
C VAL A 15 -11.24 3.54 0.70
N ASP A 16 -9.97 3.94 0.63
CA ASP A 16 -9.43 4.76 -0.44
C ASP A 16 -8.78 3.90 -1.55
N LEU A 17 -8.70 2.57 -1.35
CA LEU A 17 -8.19 1.63 -2.34
C LEU A 17 -9.32 1.17 -3.28
N PRO A 18 -9.03 1.02 -4.59
CA PRO A 18 -10.03 0.56 -5.55
C PRO A 18 -10.46 -0.87 -5.25
N ASP A 19 -11.65 -1.24 -5.71
CA ASP A 19 -12.16 -2.62 -5.75
C ASP A 19 -12.12 -3.39 -4.42
N GLY A 20 -12.03 -2.68 -3.29
CA GLY A 20 -11.99 -3.27 -1.95
C GLY A 20 -10.64 -3.92 -1.59
N HIS A 21 -9.57 -3.57 -2.29
CA HIS A 21 -8.21 -4.00 -1.98
C HIS A 21 -7.79 -3.66 -0.55
N ASP A 22 -6.93 -4.50 0.04
CA ASP A 22 -6.40 -4.26 1.38
C ASP A 22 -5.07 -3.49 1.35
N VAL A 23 -4.77 -2.78 2.44
CA VAL A 23 -3.51 -2.05 2.63
C VAL A 23 -2.26 -2.95 2.66
N ASP A 24 -2.42 -4.27 2.78
CA ASP A 24 -1.33 -5.24 2.64
C ASP A 24 -0.99 -5.58 1.18
N GLU A 25 -1.83 -5.17 0.23
CA GLU A 25 -1.68 -5.43 -1.21
C GLU A 25 -1.00 -4.27 -1.95
N ILE A 26 -0.69 -3.17 -1.27
CA ILE A 26 -0.05 -2.00 -1.90
C ILE A 26 1.47 -2.08 -1.77
N LEU A 27 2.18 -1.63 -2.80
CA LEU A 27 3.63 -1.41 -2.79
C LEU A 27 3.91 0.02 -3.27
N VAL A 28 4.65 0.81 -2.50
CA VAL A 28 5.01 2.19 -2.89
C VAL A 28 6.31 2.20 -3.70
N ASP A 29 6.38 3.03 -4.73
CA ASP A 29 7.59 3.30 -5.50
C ASP A 29 8.34 4.52 -4.91
N PRO A 30 9.48 4.31 -4.22
CA PRO A 30 10.25 5.40 -3.63
C PRO A 30 11.04 6.21 -4.67
N SER A 31 11.11 5.76 -5.92
CA SER A 31 11.87 6.44 -6.99
C SER A 31 11.15 7.66 -7.54
N ALA A 32 9.82 7.74 -7.36
CA ALA A 32 9.01 8.91 -7.69
C ALA A 32 8.62 9.66 -6.41
N PRO A 33 8.79 11.01 -6.37
CA PRO A 33 8.34 11.78 -5.22
C PRO A 33 6.81 11.75 -5.11
N PRO A 34 6.24 11.69 -3.89
CA PRO A 34 4.80 11.86 -3.71
C PRO A 34 4.33 13.25 -4.14
N GLU A 35 3.11 13.32 -4.66
CA GLU A 35 2.48 14.55 -5.16
C GLU A 35 1.31 14.98 -4.25
N ASP A 36 0.99 16.26 -4.24
CA ASP A 36 -0.17 16.77 -3.51
C ASP A 36 -1.47 16.34 -4.22
N GLY A 37 -2.39 15.75 -3.44
CA GLY A 37 -3.72 15.37 -3.91
C GLY A 37 -4.82 16.33 -3.43
N PRO A 38 -6.08 16.09 -3.83
CA PRO A 38 -7.22 16.87 -3.36
C PRO A 38 -7.44 16.70 -1.85
N ASP A 39 -8.14 17.66 -1.24
CA ASP A 39 -8.59 17.60 0.17
C ASP A 39 -7.47 17.31 1.19
N GLY A 40 -6.26 17.77 0.89
CA GLY A 40 -5.10 17.63 1.77
C GLY A 40 -4.46 16.25 1.73
N THR A 41 -4.85 15.36 0.82
CA THR A 41 -4.20 14.07 0.58
C THR A 41 -2.81 14.22 -0.05
N VAL A 42 -2.07 13.11 -0.07
CA VAL A 42 -0.83 12.93 -0.82
C VAL A 42 -0.98 11.68 -1.68
N VAL A 43 -0.56 11.72 -2.94
CA VAL A 43 -0.58 10.58 -3.85
C VAL A 43 0.85 10.08 -4.05
N SER A 44 1.11 8.82 -3.70
CA SER A 44 2.40 8.17 -3.96
C SER A 44 2.28 7.22 -5.14
N ALA A 45 3.27 7.23 -6.04
CA ALA A 45 3.32 6.21 -7.09
C ALA A 45 3.52 4.83 -6.45
N GLY A 46 2.91 3.81 -7.04
CA GLY A 46 3.01 2.46 -6.52
C GLY A 46 2.28 1.45 -7.37
N HIS A 47 2.04 0.30 -6.75
CA HIS A 47 1.36 -0.83 -7.34
C HIS A 47 0.36 -1.41 -6.35
N ILE A 48 -0.73 -1.98 -6.87
CA ILE A 48 -1.59 -2.89 -6.11
C ILE A 48 -1.34 -4.29 -6.65
N THR A 49 -0.87 -5.18 -5.79
CA THR A 49 -0.63 -6.57 -6.13
C THR A 49 -1.97 -7.29 -6.19
N ALA A 50 -2.23 -7.98 -7.29
CA ALA A 50 -3.33 -8.94 -7.30
C ALA A 50 -3.02 -10.02 -6.26
N ASP A 51 -4.00 -10.34 -5.41
CA ASP A 51 -3.97 -11.59 -4.64
C ASP A 51 -3.85 -12.73 -5.67
N ASP A 52 -2.79 -13.52 -5.60
CA ASP A 52 -2.60 -14.66 -6.51
C ASP A 52 -3.59 -15.79 -6.25
N GLY A 53 -4.53 -15.58 -5.30
CA GLY A 53 -5.54 -16.56 -4.92
C GLY A 53 -4.92 -17.79 -4.26
N GLN A 54 -3.63 -17.75 -3.93
CA GLN A 54 -2.90 -18.84 -3.32
C GLN A 54 -2.87 -18.68 -1.79
N ARG A 55 -3.97 -18.17 -1.23
CA ARG A 55 -4.34 -18.51 0.14
C ARG A 55 -4.87 -19.94 0.05
N ASP A 56 -4.11 -20.91 0.53
CA ASP A 56 -4.69 -22.21 0.84
C ASP A 56 -5.77 -21.94 1.90
N ASP A 57 -7.04 -21.95 1.46
CA ASP A 57 -8.22 -21.65 2.29
C ASP A 57 -8.25 -22.50 3.58
N ALA A 58 -7.48 -23.59 3.64
CA ALA A 58 -7.40 -24.50 4.76
C ALA A 58 -6.29 -24.20 5.78
N TRP A 59 -5.20 -23.47 5.45
CA TRP A 59 -4.07 -23.32 6.36
C TRP A 59 -3.40 -21.92 6.34
N PRO A 60 -3.46 -21.15 7.46
CA PRO A 60 -3.00 -19.76 7.48
C PRO A 60 -1.48 -19.60 7.64
N TYR A 61 -0.71 -20.69 7.74
CA TYR A 61 0.74 -20.64 7.95
C TYR A 61 1.48 -21.27 6.78
N ARG A 62 2.25 -20.47 6.04
CA ARG A 62 3.16 -20.96 4.99
C ARG A 62 4.60 -21.03 5.47
N PRO A 63 5.40 -21.99 4.96
CA PRO A 63 6.85 -21.99 5.16
C PRO A 63 7.47 -20.66 4.75
N LEU A 64 8.38 -20.15 5.58
CA LEU A 64 8.99 -18.82 5.44
C LEU A 64 9.92 -18.70 4.20
N ASP A 65 10.32 -19.84 3.64
CA ASP A 65 11.17 -19.99 2.45
C ASP A 65 10.38 -20.01 1.14
N THR A 66 9.05 -20.06 1.21
CA THR A 66 8.19 -19.91 0.03
C THR A 66 8.05 -18.42 -0.28
N ALA A 67 8.90 -17.91 -1.17
CA ALA A 67 8.71 -16.58 -1.73
C ALA A 67 7.36 -16.56 -2.44
N ALA A 68 6.42 -15.76 -1.95
CA ALA A 68 5.21 -15.43 -2.70
C ALA A 68 5.68 -14.75 -3.99
N ALA A 69 5.35 -15.32 -5.13
CA ALA A 69 5.59 -14.64 -6.38
C ALA A 69 4.68 -13.41 -6.38
N THR A 70 5.26 -12.21 -6.36
CA THR A 70 4.47 -10.99 -6.53
C THR A 70 3.85 -11.05 -7.93
N ALA A 71 2.54 -11.24 -7.99
CA ALA A 71 1.79 -11.21 -9.24
C ALA A 71 2.03 -9.88 -9.97
N PRO A 72 1.89 -9.84 -11.31
CA PRO A 72 1.95 -8.57 -12.04
C PRO A 72 0.97 -7.58 -11.41
N ALA A 73 1.50 -6.42 -11.03
CA ALA A 73 0.82 -5.44 -10.22
C ALA A 73 0.61 -4.17 -11.06
N ASP A 74 -0.63 -3.70 -11.14
CA ASP A 74 -0.97 -2.53 -11.95
C ASP A 74 -0.39 -1.28 -11.29
N ARG A 75 0.33 -0.47 -12.09
CA ARG A 75 0.83 0.82 -11.63
C ARG A 75 -0.34 1.74 -11.35
N THR A 76 -0.34 2.36 -10.18
CA THR A 76 -1.40 3.27 -9.76
C THR A 76 -0.89 4.32 -8.78
N GLY A 77 -1.70 5.35 -8.54
CA GLY A 77 -1.50 6.31 -7.47
C GLY A 77 -2.15 5.83 -6.18
N ILE A 78 -1.36 5.67 -5.12
CA ILE A 78 -1.83 5.32 -3.79
C ILE A 78 -2.16 6.62 -3.04
N ALA A 79 -3.45 6.86 -2.82
CA ALA A 79 -3.91 7.99 -2.03
C ALA A 79 -3.58 7.77 -0.54
N LEU A 80 -3.02 8.79 0.09
CA LEU A 80 -2.66 8.80 1.49
C LEU A 80 -3.34 9.98 2.18
N VAL A 81 -3.91 9.72 3.35
CA VAL A 81 -4.56 10.72 4.22
C VAL A 81 -3.69 11.03 5.43
N PRO A 82 -3.80 12.21 6.07
CA PRO A 82 -3.15 12.46 7.35
C PRO A 82 -3.54 11.41 8.38
N TYR A 83 -2.55 10.79 9.04
CA TYR A 83 -2.76 9.70 9.99
C TYR A 83 -3.81 10.01 11.06
N HIS A 84 -3.82 11.24 11.58
CA HIS A 84 -4.77 11.66 12.62
C HIS A 84 -6.23 11.75 12.13
N SER A 85 -6.48 11.63 10.82
CA SER A 85 -7.82 11.69 10.20
C SER A 85 -8.41 10.32 9.87
N TRP A 86 -7.63 9.25 10.08
CA TRP A 86 -8.05 7.86 9.89
C TRP A 86 -9.28 7.50 10.75
N ALA A 87 -10.06 6.51 10.28
CA ALA A 87 -11.24 5.95 10.94
C ALA A 87 -12.39 6.96 11.13
N SER A 88 -12.39 8.04 10.35
CA SER A 88 -13.48 9.01 10.29
C SER A 88 -14.58 8.63 9.29
N ARG A 89 -14.32 7.65 8.40
CA ARG A 89 -15.23 7.20 7.32
C ARG A 89 -15.83 5.80 7.56
N GLY A 90 -15.71 5.28 8.77
CA GLY A 90 -16.19 3.95 9.16
C GLY A 90 -15.04 2.97 9.42
N PRO A 91 -15.35 1.68 9.63
CA PRO A 91 -14.34 0.63 9.82
C PRO A 91 -13.43 0.48 8.59
N SER A 92 -12.13 0.50 8.81
CA SER A 92 -11.11 0.37 7.76
C SER A 92 -9.80 -0.20 8.30
N THR A 93 -9.00 -0.82 7.44
CA THR A 93 -7.60 -1.15 7.73
C THR A 93 -6.73 0.03 7.32
N MET A 94 -5.59 0.20 7.99
CA MET A 94 -4.71 1.35 7.77
C MET A 94 -3.24 0.99 8.01
N ARG A 95 -2.36 1.59 7.20
CA ARG A 95 -0.91 1.40 7.30
C ARG A 95 -0.15 2.70 7.10
N VAL A 96 0.74 3.01 8.06
CA VAL A 96 1.71 4.12 7.96
C VAL A 96 3.02 3.65 7.33
N TRP A 97 3.50 2.48 7.75
CA TRP A 97 4.74 1.88 7.25
C TRP A 97 4.46 1.04 6.02
N LEU A 98 4.48 1.68 4.85
CA LEU A 98 4.15 1.09 3.57
C LEU A 98 5.31 0.23 3.06
N PRO A 99 5.07 -1.00 2.60
CA PRO A 99 6.10 -1.75 1.88
C PRO A 99 6.43 -0.99 0.58
N SER A 100 7.66 -1.13 0.10
CA SER A 100 8.10 -0.49 -1.13
C SER A 100 8.55 -1.54 -2.13
N VAL A 101 8.38 -1.27 -3.42
CA VAL A 101 9.05 -2.07 -4.45
C VAL A 101 10.55 -2.05 -4.17
N GLU A 102 11.19 -3.22 -4.15
CA GLU A 102 12.65 -3.24 -4.15
C GLU A 102 13.11 -2.66 -5.49
N PRO A 103 14.05 -1.69 -5.51
CA PRO A 103 14.68 -1.31 -6.77
C PRO A 103 15.31 -2.58 -7.34
N GLY A 104 14.88 -2.98 -8.54
CA GLY A 104 15.34 -4.21 -9.19
C GLY A 104 16.86 -4.30 -9.10
N GLY A 105 17.35 -5.19 -8.25
CA GLY A 105 18.77 -5.47 -8.14
C GLY A 105 19.21 -6.10 -9.43
N ASP A 106 20.10 -5.43 -10.16
CA ASP A 106 20.85 -6.02 -11.26
C ASP A 106 21.57 -7.26 -10.69
N ARG A 107 21.11 -8.44 -11.09
CA ARG A 107 21.74 -9.74 -10.81
C ARG A 107 22.19 -10.36 -12.12
#